data_AF-A0A7Z1S0C5-F1
#
_entry.id   AF-A0A7Z1S0C5-F1
#
_cell.length_a   1.000
_cell.length_b   1.000
_cell.length_c   1.000
_cell.angle_alpha   90.00
_cell.angle_beta   90.00
_cell.angle_gamma   90.00
#
_symmetry.space_group_name_H-M   'P 1'
#
loop_
_entity.id
_entity.type
_entity.pdbx_description
1 polymer ?
#
loop_
_entity_poly.entity_id
_entity_poly.type
_entity_poly.pdbx_seq_one_letter_code
_entity_poly.pdbx_strand_id
1 'polypeptide(L)'
;MAMFWGNSWYQVIHDEIAYCGVLMLSKYPSADGGYDSKGNEVVEVIMPSLPENSGFSFIEHKDQRSAMLACKSHILDKSRLDLLAHLWVVNDAQCDLEEYKVQLKSDPTELQYWESKIASSKETIEDFQLKAKNLKQIRKSKIKEFLESEIVDIATKQAQEVALAD
;
A
#
# COMPACT_ATOMS: atom_id res chain seq x y z
N MET A 1 18.33 33.43 18.98
CA MET A 1 18.59 32.47 17.89
C MET A 1 17.63 31.31 18.06
N ALA A 2 16.84 30.97 17.04
CA ALA A 2 16.06 29.75 17.06
C ALA A 2 16.98 28.58 16.65
N MET A 3 17.21 27.61 17.53
CA MET A 3 17.90 26.37 17.15
C MET A 3 16.91 25.49 16.38
N PHE A 4 17.24 25.18 15.13
CA PHE A 4 16.52 24.19 14.32
C PHE A 4 17.25 22.85 14.45
N TRP A 5 16.60 21.84 15.06
CA TRP A 5 17.22 20.54 15.39
C TRP A 5 17.00 19.45 14.32
N GLY A 6 16.49 19.82 13.14
CA GLY A 6 16.35 18.95 11.96
C GLY A 6 14.93 18.46 11.69
N ASN A 7 14.76 17.65 10.64
CA ASN A 7 13.48 17.07 10.22
C ASN A 7 13.53 15.55 10.34
N SER A 8 12.45 14.93 10.84
CA SER A 8 12.21 13.50 10.75
C SER A 8 11.28 13.20 9.57
N TRP A 9 11.60 12.15 8.81
CA TRP A 9 10.79 11.68 7.69
C TRP A 9 10.13 10.36 8.05
N TYR A 10 8.83 10.27 7.84
CA TYR A 10 8.04 9.08 8.16
C TYR A 10 7.42 8.48 6.90
N GLN A 11 7.54 7.17 6.75
CA GLN A 11 6.66 6.40 5.89
C GLN A 11 5.32 6.24 6.61
N VAL A 12 4.23 6.62 5.94
CA VAL A 12 2.86 6.43 6.41
C VAL A 12 2.29 5.19 5.75
N ILE A 13 1.91 4.22 6.57
CA ILE A 13 1.33 2.93 6.16
C ILE A 13 -0.12 2.89 6.61
N HIS A 14 -1.00 2.40 5.74
CA HIS A 14 -2.41 2.18 6.01
C HIS A 14 -2.92 0.97 5.22
N ASP A 15 -4.08 0.42 5.62
CA ASP A 15 -4.74 -0.65 4.90
C ASP A 15 -5.13 -0.28 3.47
N GLU A 16 -5.81 0.83 3.31
CA GLU A 16 -6.06 1.43 2.01
C GLU A 16 -4.85 2.19 1.46
N ILE A 17 -4.37 1.76 0.28
CA ILE A 17 -3.23 2.35 -0.44
C ILE A 17 -3.42 3.85 -0.72
N ALA A 18 -4.67 4.32 -0.83
CA ALA A 18 -4.99 5.73 -1.04
C ALA A 18 -4.44 6.63 0.09
N TYR A 19 -4.31 6.11 1.31
CA TYR A 19 -3.83 6.85 2.48
C TYR A 19 -2.34 6.67 2.75
N CYS A 20 -1.67 5.73 2.10
CA CYS A 20 -0.22 5.57 2.21
C CYS A 20 0.52 6.78 1.62
N GLY A 21 1.65 7.15 2.24
CA GLY A 21 2.41 8.32 1.83
C GLY A 21 3.70 8.53 2.63
N VAL A 22 4.19 9.76 2.57
CA VAL A 22 5.36 10.23 3.34
C VAL A 22 4.97 11.50 4.08
N LEU A 23 5.35 11.58 5.35
CA LEU A 23 5.14 12.74 6.22
C LEU A 23 6.50 13.28 6.67
N MET A 24 6.65 14.60 6.71
CA MET A 24 7.79 15.27 7.32
C MET A 24 7.34 15.93 8.62
N LEU A 25 8.04 15.66 9.71
CA LEU A 25 7.86 16.36 10.98
C LEU A 25 9.13 17.12 11.32
N SER A 26 9.00 18.43 11.51
CA SER A 26 10.10 19.27 11.96
C SER A 26 10.32 19.03 13.45
N LYS A 27 11.58 18.80 13.85
CA LYS A 27 11.96 18.79 15.27
C LYS A 27 11.99 20.23 15.74
N TYR A 28 11.03 20.58 16.59
CA TYR A 28 11.07 21.84 17.33
C TYR A 28 11.61 21.59 18.73
N PRO A 29 12.41 22.51 19.29
CA PRO A 29 12.72 22.45 20.71
C PRO A 29 11.40 22.52 21.47
N SER A 30 11.15 21.53 22.32
CA SER A 30 10.02 21.61 23.24
C SER A 30 10.29 22.76 24.19
N ALA A 31 9.33 23.67 24.37
CA ALA A 31 9.44 24.76 25.34
C ALA A 31 9.64 24.29 26.80
N ASP A 32 9.57 22.97 27.04
CA ASP A 32 9.63 22.28 28.34
C ASP A 32 10.68 21.15 28.36
N GLY A 33 11.66 21.19 27.44
CA GLY A 33 12.61 20.09 27.20
C GLY A 33 13.58 19.87 28.35
N GLY A 34 13.47 18.72 29.02
CA GLY A 34 14.46 18.28 30.01
C GLY A 34 15.85 18.12 29.37
N TYR A 35 16.90 18.38 30.12
CA TYR A 35 18.28 18.13 29.69
C TYR A 35 18.76 16.76 30.17
N ASP A 36 19.49 16.02 29.34
CA ASP A 36 20.20 14.82 29.78
C ASP A 36 21.34 15.19 30.75
N SER A 37 21.93 14.18 31.39
CA SER A 37 23.03 14.38 32.34
C SER A 37 24.31 14.96 31.72
N LYS A 38 24.36 15.15 30.40
CA LYS A 38 25.46 15.77 29.65
C LYS A 38 25.11 17.18 29.18
N GLY A 39 23.93 17.70 29.53
CA GLY A 39 23.47 19.03 29.17
C GLY A 39 22.87 19.14 27.76
N ASN A 40 22.53 18.02 27.12
CA ASN A 40 21.83 18.02 25.83
C ASN A 40 20.33 18.07 26.06
N GLU A 41 19.63 18.92 25.32
CA GLU A 41 18.16 19.00 25.35
C GLU A 41 17.57 17.68 24.83
N VAL A 42 16.72 17.03 25.64
CA VAL A 42 15.99 15.82 25.27
C VAL A 42 14.81 16.24 24.40
N VAL A 43 15.00 16.20 23.09
CA VAL A 43 13.95 16.48 22.12
C VAL A 43 13.19 15.17 21.84
N GLU A 44 12.12 14.91 22.59
CA GLU A 44 11.21 13.80 22.25
C GLU A 44 10.46 14.13 20.96
N VAL A 45 10.70 13.35 19.91
CA VAL A 45 9.88 13.42 18.71
C VAL A 45 8.56 12.72 19.03
N ILE A 46 7.51 13.50 19.31
CA ILE A 46 6.17 12.95 19.54
C ILE A 46 5.68 12.40 18.20
N MET A 47 5.70 11.08 18.05
CA MET A 47 5.02 10.39 16.96
C MET A 47 3.55 10.86 16.97
N PRO A 48 2.93 11.17 15.81
CA PRO A 48 1.52 11.54 15.78
C PRO A 48 0.71 10.43 16.44
N SER A 49 0.20 10.68 17.65
CA SER A 49 -0.65 9.72 18.35
C SER A 49 -2.02 9.77 17.67
N LEU A 50 -2.23 8.87 16.74
CA LEU A 50 -3.55 8.65 16.19
C LEU A 50 -4.35 7.72 17.12
N PRO A 51 -5.69 7.78 17.09
CA PRO A 51 -6.52 6.83 17.82
C PRO A 51 -6.10 5.39 17.51
N GLU A 52 -6.20 4.49 18.49
CA GLU A 52 -5.78 3.07 18.35
C GLU A 52 -6.44 2.37 17.14
N ASN A 53 -7.61 2.84 16.72
CA ASN A 53 -8.38 2.29 15.58
C ASN A 53 -8.21 3.06 14.27
N SER A 54 -7.20 3.92 14.17
CA SER A 54 -7.00 4.76 12.97
C SER A 54 -6.44 3.98 11.77
N GLY A 55 -5.88 2.79 11.97
CA GLY A 55 -5.28 1.97 10.91
C GLY A 55 -3.97 2.52 10.33
N PHE A 56 -3.46 3.61 10.89
CA PHE A 56 -2.23 4.26 10.44
C PHE A 56 -1.02 3.79 11.24
N SER A 57 0.08 3.53 10.55
CA SER A 57 1.38 3.26 11.15
C SER A 57 2.44 4.18 10.56
N PHE A 58 3.36 4.65 11.40
CA PHE A 58 4.43 5.56 11.02
C PHE A 58 5.79 4.91 11.26
N ILE A 59 6.62 4.82 10.23
CA ILE A 59 7.98 4.29 10.32
C ILE A 59 8.96 5.42 10.04
N GLU A 60 9.88 5.70 10.97
CA GLU A 60 10.87 6.77 10.81
C GLU A 60 12.00 6.35 9.85
N HIS A 61 12.44 7.28 9.01
CA HIS A 61 13.56 7.15 8.08
C HIS A 61 14.55 8.29 8.23
N LYS A 62 15.81 8.00 7.89
CA LYS A 62 16.93 8.95 7.99
C LYS A 62 16.78 10.18 7.10
N ASP A 63 16.15 10.01 5.94
CA ASP A 63 16.05 11.03 4.90
C ASP A 63 14.79 10.83 4.03
N GLN A 64 14.41 11.87 3.29
CA GLN A 64 13.24 11.88 2.42
C GLN A 64 13.27 10.78 1.36
N ARG A 65 14.44 10.52 0.75
CA ARG A 65 14.58 9.55 -0.33
C ARG A 65 14.35 8.14 0.20
N SER A 66 14.92 7.82 1.35
CA SER A 66 14.69 6.55 2.05
C SER A 66 13.21 6.33 2.37
N ALA A 67 12.51 7.35 2.90
CA ALA A 67 11.07 7.26 3.19
C ALA A 67 10.23 7.08 1.92
N MET A 68 10.55 7.82 0.85
CA MET A 68 9.87 7.72 -0.44
C MET A 68 10.06 6.34 -1.09
N LEU A 69 11.27 5.81 -1.09
CA LEU A 69 11.57 4.48 -1.63
C LEU A 69 10.82 3.38 -0.86
N ALA A 70 10.84 3.45 0.47
CA ALA A 70 10.12 2.49 1.31
C ALA A 70 8.61 2.56 1.08
N CYS A 71 8.04 3.77 0.98
CA CYS A 71 6.64 3.98 0.65
C CYS A 71 6.28 3.41 -0.73
N LYS A 72 7.10 3.68 -1.77
CA LYS A 72 6.91 3.14 -3.12
C LYS A 72 6.93 1.60 -3.12
N SER A 73 7.92 1.00 -2.45
CA SER A 73 8.02 -0.46 -2.34
C SER A 73 6.78 -1.06 -1.68
N HIS A 74 6.36 -0.49 -0.55
CA HIS A 74 5.17 -0.96 0.16
C HIS A 74 3.91 -0.88 -0.71
N ILE A 75 3.71 0.24 -1.41
CA ILE A 75 2.57 0.41 -2.33
C ILE A 75 2.64 -0.60 -3.49
N LEU A 76 3.83 -0.89 -4.02
CA LEU A 76 4.01 -1.92 -5.05
C LEU A 76 3.60 -3.30 -4.55
N ASP A 77 4.13 -3.71 -3.40
CA ASP A 77 3.89 -5.05 -2.86
C ASP A 77 2.42 -5.25 -2.52
N LYS A 78 1.81 -4.27 -1.86
CA LYS A 78 0.39 -4.32 -1.50
C LYS A 78 -0.51 -4.31 -2.73
N SER A 79 -0.28 -3.37 -3.66
CA SER A 79 -1.07 -3.30 -4.88
C SER A 79 -0.90 -4.55 -5.76
N ARG A 80 0.24 -5.24 -5.72
CA ARG A 80 0.44 -6.52 -6.41
C ARG A 80 -0.45 -7.60 -5.81
N LEU A 81 -0.45 -7.74 -4.48
CA LEU A 81 -1.25 -8.75 -3.79
C LEU A 81 -2.75 -8.52 -4.00
N ASP A 82 -3.22 -7.29 -3.80
CA ASP A 82 -4.64 -6.94 -3.97
C ASP A 82 -5.10 -7.14 -5.43
N LEU A 83 -4.26 -6.78 -6.40
CA LEU A 83 -4.55 -6.96 -7.81
C LEU A 83 -4.62 -8.44 -8.20
N LEU A 84 -3.72 -9.27 -7.66
CA LEU A 84 -3.78 -10.72 -7.87
C LEU A 84 -5.04 -11.32 -7.27
N ALA A 85 -5.41 -10.92 -6.06
CA ALA A 85 -6.65 -11.38 -5.41
C ALA A 85 -7.89 -11.01 -6.25
N HIS A 86 -7.97 -9.77 -6.73
CA HIS A 86 -9.09 -9.35 -7.59
C HIS A 86 -9.11 -10.09 -8.94
N LEU A 87 -7.97 -10.29 -9.58
CA LEU A 87 -7.90 -11.02 -10.85
C LEU A 87 -8.24 -12.50 -10.68
N TRP A 88 -7.90 -13.10 -9.55
CA TRP A 88 -8.29 -14.48 -9.26
C TRP A 88 -9.81 -14.59 -9.16
N VAL A 89 -10.48 -13.73 -8.40
CA VAL A 89 -11.95 -13.73 -8.31
C VAL A 89 -12.61 -13.58 -9.68
N VAL A 90 -12.06 -12.70 -10.54
CA VAL A 90 -12.55 -12.56 -11.93
C VAL A 90 -12.40 -13.86 -12.71
N ASN A 91 -11.23 -14.52 -12.63
CA ASN A 91 -10.97 -15.75 -13.37
C ASN A 91 -11.86 -16.90 -12.89
N ASP A 92 -12.04 -17.02 -11.57
CA ASP A 92 -12.91 -18.03 -10.96
C ASP A 92 -14.37 -17.83 -11.40
N ALA A 93 -14.88 -16.61 -11.29
CA ALA A 93 -16.22 -16.26 -11.74
C ALA A 93 -16.42 -16.43 -13.27
N GLN A 94 -15.35 -16.30 -14.07
CA GLN A 94 -15.39 -16.59 -15.51
C GLN A 94 -15.53 -18.10 -15.80
N CYS A 95 -14.81 -18.94 -15.06
CA CYS A 95 -14.97 -20.40 -15.15
C CYS A 95 -16.40 -20.81 -14.80
N ASP A 96 -16.91 -20.34 -13.67
CA ASP A 96 -18.29 -20.53 -13.22
C ASP A 96 -19.31 -20.09 -14.28
N LEU A 97 -19.12 -18.92 -14.86
CA LEU A 97 -20.01 -18.37 -15.87
C LEU A 97 -20.08 -19.22 -17.14
N GLU A 98 -18.96 -19.77 -17.60
CA GLU A 98 -18.95 -20.71 -18.73
C GLU A 98 -19.63 -22.03 -18.37
N GLU A 99 -19.44 -22.55 -17.15
CA GLU A 99 -20.13 -23.73 -16.66
C GLU A 99 -21.65 -23.51 -16.61
N TYR A 100 -22.12 -22.41 -16.01
CA TYR A 100 -23.55 -22.11 -15.91
C TYR A 100 -24.21 -21.91 -17.29
N LYS A 101 -23.48 -21.37 -18.28
CA LYS A 101 -23.96 -21.29 -19.67
C LYS A 101 -24.13 -22.66 -20.32
N VAL A 102 -23.25 -23.62 -19.99
CA VAL A 102 -23.40 -25.00 -20.45
C VAL A 102 -24.60 -25.64 -19.77
N GLN A 103 -24.74 -25.49 -18.44
CA GLN A 103 -25.85 -26.03 -17.66
C GLN A 103 -27.21 -25.50 -18.11
N LEU A 104 -27.32 -24.20 -18.39
CA LEU A 104 -28.54 -23.59 -18.93
C LEU A 104 -29.00 -24.25 -20.24
N LYS A 105 -28.05 -24.75 -21.07
CA LYS A 105 -28.38 -25.43 -22.32
C LYS A 105 -28.75 -26.90 -22.11
N SER A 106 -28.21 -27.55 -21.08
CA SER A 106 -28.43 -28.97 -20.81
C SER A 106 -29.62 -29.26 -19.90
N ASP A 107 -29.97 -28.34 -19.00
CA ASP A 107 -31.07 -28.48 -18.06
C ASP A 107 -32.10 -27.33 -18.17
N PRO A 108 -33.09 -27.46 -19.07
CA PRO A 108 -34.12 -26.45 -19.26
C PRO A 108 -35.13 -26.36 -18.09
N THR A 109 -35.07 -27.30 -17.13
CA THR A 109 -36.01 -27.36 -15.99
C THR A 109 -35.71 -26.29 -14.95
N GLU A 110 -34.46 -25.84 -14.86
CA GLU A 110 -33.98 -24.82 -13.90
C GLU A 110 -33.55 -23.51 -14.59
N LEU A 111 -34.20 -23.15 -15.71
CA LEU A 111 -33.82 -22.01 -16.54
C LEU A 111 -33.64 -20.69 -15.74
N GLN A 112 -34.61 -20.34 -14.89
CA GLN A 112 -34.53 -19.12 -14.08
C GLN A 112 -33.37 -19.13 -13.07
N TYR A 113 -33.03 -20.29 -12.53
CA TYR A 113 -31.92 -20.43 -11.59
C TYR A 113 -30.58 -20.21 -12.30
N TRP A 114 -30.38 -20.84 -13.46
CA TRP A 114 -29.17 -20.68 -14.24
C TRP A 114 -29.00 -19.25 -14.77
N GLU A 115 -30.08 -18.61 -15.24
CA GLU A 115 -30.06 -17.19 -15.65
C GLU A 115 -29.64 -16.27 -14.48
N SER A 116 -30.15 -16.52 -13.27
CA SER A 116 -29.78 -15.77 -12.07
C SER A 116 -28.30 -15.95 -11.72
N LYS A 117 -27.77 -17.18 -11.79
CA LYS A 117 -26.35 -17.46 -11.55
C LYS A 117 -25.45 -16.77 -12.56
N ILE A 118 -25.80 -16.84 -13.84
CA ILE A 118 -25.07 -16.13 -14.90
C ILE A 118 -25.08 -14.61 -14.66
N ALA A 119 -26.21 -14.04 -14.27
CA ALA A 119 -26.30 -12.61 -13.97
C ALA A 119 -25.39 -12.22 -12.79
N SER A 120 -25.42 -13.00 -11.70
CA SER A 120 -24.57 -12.77 -10.52
C SER A 120 -23.08 -12.91 -10.83
N SER A 121 -22.68 -13.90 -11.62
CA SER A 121 -21.27 -14.05 -12.06
C SER A 121 -20.83 -12.87 -12.93
N LYS A 122 -21.69 -12.35 -13.83
CA LYS A 122 -21.39 -11.14 -14.62
C LYS A 122 -21.18 -9.92 -13.73
N GLU A 123 -22.08 -9.68 -12.78
CA GLU A 123 -21.97 -8.57 -11.83
C GLU A 123 -20.67 -8.65 -11.03
N THR A 124 -20.33 -9.84 -10.53
CA THR A 124 -19.08 -10.07 -9.80
C THR A 124 -17.85 -9.79 -10.67
N ILE A 125 -17.84 -10.25 -11.92
CA ILE A 125 -16.75 -9.98 -12.87
C ILE A 125 -16.60 -8.48 -13.10
N GLU A 126 -17.69 -7.75 -13.36
CA GLU A 126 -17.68 -6.32 -13.63
C GLU A 126 -17.18 -5.52 -12.41
N ASP A 127 -17.67 -5.84 -11.20
CA ASP A 127 -17.25 -5.18 -9.97
C ASP A 127 -15.75 -5.39 -9.69
N PHE A 128 -15.26 -6.63 -9.76
CA PHE A 128 -13.85 -6.91 -9.49
C PHE A 128 -12.91 -6.40 -10.60
N GLN A 129 -13.36 -6.33 -11.84
CA GLN A 129 -12.62 -5.63 -12.91
C GLN A 129 -12.53 -4.13 -12.64
N LEU A 130 -13.61 -3.49 -12.16
CA LEU A 130 -13.61 -2.08 -11.78
C LEU A 130 -12.68 -1.83 -10.59
N LYS A 131 -12.73 -2.66 -9.54
CA LYS A 131 -11.82 -2.61 -8.39
C LYS A 131 -10.35 -2.72 -8.83
N ALA A 132 -10.03 -3.68 -9.69
CA ALA A 132 -8.68 -3.83 -10.23
C ALA A 132 -8.24 -2.61 -11.07
N LYS A 133 -9.15 -2.00 -11.84
CA LYS A 133 -8.89 -0.77 -12.61
C LYS A 133 -8.62 0.41 -11.69
N ASN A 134 -9.43 0.61 -10.66
CA ASN A 134 -9.27 1.68 -9.67
C ASN A 134 -7.95 1.54 -8.92
N LEU A 135 -7.59 0.32 -8.50
CA LEU A 135 -6.32 0.02 -7.85
C LEU A 135 -5.12 0.36 -8.75
N LYS A 136 -5.18 0.00 -10.05
CA LYS A 136 -4.15 0.38 -11.03
C LYS A 136 -4.03 1.90 -11.16
N GLN A 137 -5.14 2.63 -11.11
CA GLN A 137 -5.14 4.09 -11.18
C GLN A 137 -4.54 4.74 -9.93
N ILE A 138 -4.89 4.26 -8.73
CA ILE A 138 -4.31 4.71 -7.46
C ILE A 138 -2.81 4.44 -7.43
N ARG A 139 -2.38 3.24 -7.86
CA ARG A 139 -0.95 2.90 -7.97
C ARG A 139 -0.22 3.88 -8.88
N LYS A 140 -0.77 4.18 -10.06
CA LYS A 140 -0.17 5.14 -11.01
C LYS A 140 -0.09 6.56 -10.47
N SER A 141 -1.04 7.00 -9.65
CA SER A 141 -1.01 8.35 -9.06
C SER A 141 -0.01 8.47 -7.91
N LYS A 142 0.15 7.40 -7.12
CA LYS A 142 1.07 7.35 -5.97
C LYS A 142 2.52 7.06 -6.36
N ILE A 143 2.72 6.18 -7.33
CA ILE A 143 4.03 5.83 -7.86
C ILE A 143 4.17 6.48 -9.22
N LYS A 144 4.73 7.70 -9.25
CA LYS A 144 5.33 8.22 -10.48
C LYS A 144 6.51 7.31 -10.87
N GLU A 145 6.81 7.22 -12.17
CA GLU A 145 7.88 6.39 -12.72
C GLU A 145 9.13 6.41 -11.85
N PHE A 146 9.73 5.25 -11.63
CA PHE A 146 10.98 5.16 -10.89
C PHE A 146 12.05 5.94 -11.65
N LEU A 147 12.75 6.82 -10.95
CA LEU A 147 13.96 7.42 -11.50
C LEU A 147 15.04 6.34 -11.61
N GLU A 148 15.93 6.44 -12.60
CA GLU A 148 17.05 5.49 -12.76
C GLU A 148 17.87 5.34 -11.47
N SER A 149 18.04 6.44 -10.74
CA SER A 149 18.73 6.47 -9.44
C SER A 149 18.02 5.66 -8.36
N GLU A 150 16.69 5.56 -8.39
CA GLU A 150 15.90 4.73 -7.47
C GLU A 150 16.01 3.25 -7.82
N ILE A 151 16.06 2.92 -9.12
CA ILE A 151 16.24 1.54 -9.61
C ILE A 151 17.62 1.01 -9.17
N VAL A 152 18.67 1.82 -9.31
CA VAL A 152 20.01 1.47 -8.85
C VAL A 152 20.03 1.23 -7.34
N ASP A 153 19.39 2.09 -6.53
CA ASP A 153 19.33 1.90 -5.07
C ASP A 153 18.64 0.58 -4.68
N ILE A 154 17.52 0.25 -5.34
CA ILE A 154 16.78 -1.00 -5.10
C ILE A 154 17.64 -2.21 -5.46
N ALA A 155 18.28 -2.20 -6.63
CA ALA A 155 19.16 -3.28 -7.07
C ALA A 155 20.36 -3.46 -6.13
N THR A 156 20.92 -2.36 -5.63
CA THR A 156 22.07 -2.40 -4.70
C THR A 156 21.67 -2.95 -3.33
N LYS A 157 20.50 -2.58 -2.81
CA LYS A 157 19.97 -3.17 -1.56
C LYS A 157 19.72 -4.67 -1.69
N GLN A 158 19.07 -5.11 -2.78
CA GLN A 158 18.82 -6.53 -3.01
C GLN A 158 20.12 -7.33 -3.12
N ALA A 159 21.14 -6.79 -3.81
CA ALA A 159 22.45 -7.44 -3.89
C ALA A 159 23.12 -7.57 -2.51
N GLN A 160 22.96 -6.56 -1.64
CA GLN A 160 23.48 -6.61 -0.27
C GLN A 160 22.73 -7.62 0.61
N GLU A 161 21.41 -7.71 0.48
CA GLU A 161 20.59 -8.68 1.23
C GLU A 161 20.91 -10.12 0.83
N VAL A 162 21.12 -10.38 -0.47
CA VAL A 162 21.56 -11.70 -0.96
C VAL A 162 22.97 -12.02 -0.47
N ALA A 163 23.90 -11.06 -0.52
CA ALA A 163 25.27 -11.27 -0.06
C ALA A 163 25.41 -11.46 1.47
N LEU A 164 24.39 -11.06 2.25
CA LEU A 164 24.33 -11.27 3.71
C LEU A 164 23.59 -12.56 4.09
N ALA A 165 22.90 -13.21 3.14
CA ALA A 165 22.17 -14.46 3.33
C ALA A 165 23.02 -15.71 2.99
N ASP A 166 24.15 -15.52 2.31
CA ASP A 166 25.20 -16.53 2.03
C ASP A 166 26.31 -16.51 3.10
#